data_AF-A0A7K2QAF2-F1
#
_entry.id   AF-A0A7K2QAF2-F1
#
_cell.length_a   1.000
_cell.length_b   1.000
_cell.length_c   1.000
_cell.angle_alpha   90.00
_cell.angle_beta   90.00
_cell.angle_gamma   90.00
#
_symmetry.space_group_name_H-M   'P 1'
#
loop_
_entity.id
_entity.type
_entity.pdbx_description
1 polymer ?
#
loop_
_entity_poly.entity_id
_entity_poly.type
_entity_poly.pdbx_seq_one_letter_code
_entity_poly.pdbx_strand_id
1 'polypeptide(L)'
;MTTLPALEAIQAAKDPAIGGLQGSDELDEALRRAFYNDSKCISVHAVILDLAEECEHVDAKALAEALARGSGRAEVYAQWRTAEGPQIQGSPHLFAVGDYASHNPGATFTWTGSPYEGGLPRLDDYSTAWADELLDALPGEAQEVSA
;
A
#
# COMPACT_ATOMS: atom_id res chain seq x y z
N MET A 1 -0.51 15.00 10.05
CA MET A 1 -1.40 14.12 9.27
C MET A 1 -1.19 12.69 9.74
N THR A 2 -2.21 11.82 9.70
CA THR A 2 -2.11 10.38 9.97
C THR A 2 -2.62 9.57 8.76
N THR A 3 -2.11 8.37 8.56
CA THR A 3 -2.53 7.48 7.46
C THR A 3 -3.55 6.42 7.90
N LEU A 4 -3.82 6.27 9.20
CA LEU A 4 -4.66 5.18 9.72
C LEU A 4 -6.07 5.13 9.07
N PRO A 5 -6.83 6.24 8.95
CA PRO A 5 -8.15 6.18 8.32
C PRO A 5 -8.12 5.73 6.84
N ALA A 6 -7.09 6.14 6.09
CA ALA A 6 -6.90 5.73 4.71
C ALA A 6 -6.58 4.22 4.61
N LEU A 7 -5.70 3.71 5.49
CA LEU A 7 -5.39 2.29 5.56
C LEU A 7 -6.61 1.44 5.93
N GLU A 8 -7.45 1.93 6.85
CA GLU A 8 -8.71 1.28 7.23
C GLU A 8 -9.68 1.19 6.04
N ALA A 9 -9.81 2.27 5.26
CA ALA A 9 -10.65 2.31 4.07
C ALA A 9 -10.18 1.32 3.00
N ILE A 10 -8.86 1.24 2.76
CA ILE A 10 -8.28 0.26 1.83
C ILE A 10 -8.60 -1.16 2.28
N GLN A 11 -8.43 -1.51 3.57
CA GLN A 11 -8.77 -2.85 4.03
C GLN A 11 -10.27 -3.14 3.97
N ALA A 12 -11.12 -2.15 4.27
CA ALA A 12 -12.57 -2.30 4.16
C ALA A 12 -13.02 -2.52 2.71
N ALA A 13 -12.42 -1.82 1.75
CA ALA A 13 -12.74 -1.94 0.32
C ALA A 13 -12.46 -3.34 -0.24
N LYS A 14 -11.62 -4.16 0.41
CA LYS A 14 -11.38 -5.56 0.02
C LYS A 14 -12.59 -6.47 0.18
N ASP A 15 -13.61 -6.06 0.95
CA ASP A 15 -14.88 -6.78 1.02
C ASP A 15 -15.50 -6.82 -0.39
N PRO A 16 -15.82 -8.01 -0.95
CA PRO A 16 -16.45 -8.12 -2.27
C PRO A 16 -17.77 -7.37 -2.42
N ALA A 17 -18.48 -7.08 -1.32
CA ALA A 17 -19.69 -6.26 -1.32
C ALA A 17 -19.42 -4.75 -1.40
N ILE A 18 -18.16 -4.32 -1.18
CA ILE A 18 -17.75 -2.92 -1.26
C ILE A 18 -16.97 -2.65 -2.54
N GLY A 19 -15.96 -3.48 -2.84
CA GLY A 19 -15.21 -3.34 -4.11
C GLY A 19 -14.24 -4.47 -4.43
N GLY A 20 -14.05 -5.40 -3.50
CA GLY A 20 -13.10 -6.50 -3.67
C GLY A 20 -11.66 -6.01 -3.81
N LEU A 21 -10.79 -6.88 -4.31
CA LEU A 21 -9.37 -6.55 -4.48
C LEU A 21 -9.15 -5.42 -5.49
N GLN A 22 -9.96 -5.35 -6.54
CA GLN A 22 -9.84 -4.33 -7.58
C GLN A 22 -10.22 -2.94 -7.05
N GLY A 23 -11.38 -2.79 -6.42
CA GLY A 23 -11.77 -1.51 -5.83
C GLY A 23 -10.84 -1.08 -4.68
N SER A 24 -10.29 -2.04 -3.92
CA SER A 24 -9.26 -1.74 -2.92
C SER A 24 -7.97 -1.18 -3.54
N ASP A 25 -7.55 -1.67 -4.71
CA ASP A 25 -6.35 -1.22 -5.40
C ASP A 25 -6.55 0.18 -6.01
N GLU A 26 -7.69 0.40 -6.66
CA GLU A 26 -8.10 1.72 -7.18
C GLU A 26 -8.13 2.78 -6.07
N LEU A 27 -8.70 2.44 -4.91
CA LEU A 27 -8.75 3.34 -3.77
C LEU A 27 -7.36 3.64 -3.20
N ASP A 28 -6.45 2.65 -3.14
CA ASP A 28 -5.05 2.89 -2.72
C ASP A 28 -4.34 3.84 -3.68
N GLU A 29 -4.47 3.63 -4.99
CA GLU A 29 -3.90 4.53 -6.01
C GLU A 29 -4.45 5.95 -5.85
N ALA A 30 -5.77 6.10 -5.76
CA ALA A 30 -6.44 7.39 -5.62
C ALA A 30 -5.98 8.13 -4.35
N LEU A 31 -5.89 7.43 -3.22
CA LEU A 31 -5.42 8.00 -1.95
C LEU A 31 -3.94 8.42 -2.02
N ARG A 32 -3.08 7.62 -2.66
CA ARG A 32 -1.67 7.96 -2.86
C ARG A 32 -1.51 9.19 -3.75
N ARG A 33 -2.25 9.26 -4.86
CA ARG A 33 -2.26 10.43 -5.75
C ARG A 33 -2.74 11.67 -5.00
N ALA A 34 -3.85 11.56 -4.29
CA ALA A 34 -4.43 12.64 -3.50
C ALA A 34 -3.45 13.18 -2.45
N PHE A 35 -2.73 12.29 -1.77
CA PHE A 35 -1.75 12.69 -0.76
C PHE A 35 -0.47 13.28 -1.35
N TYR A 36 0.18 12.58 -2.28
CA TYR A 36 1.50 12.97 -2.78
C TYR A 36 1.46 14.05 -3.86
N ASN A 37 0.47 14.04 -4.74
CA ASN A 37 0.39 14.97 -5.86
C ASN A 37 -0.54 16.16 -5.56
N ASP A 38 -1.68 15.89 -4.91
CA ASP A 38 -2.73 16.92 -4.75
C ASP A 38 -2.73 17.56 -3.35
N SER A 39 -1.85 17.13 -2.45
CA SER A 39 -1.75 17.63 -1.06
C SER A 39 -3.08 17.56 -0.27
N LYS A 40 -3.96 16.60 -0.61
CA LYS A 40 -5.22 16.37 0.09
C LYS A 40 -4.97 15.64 1.42
N CYS A 41 -5.76 15.98 2.45
CA CYS A 41 -5.65 15.35 3.77
C CYS A 41 -6.43 14.03 3.83
N ILE A 42 -5.74 12.92 3.57
CA ILE A 42 -6.31 11.56 3.61
C ILE A 42 -6.62 11.05 5.03
N SER A 43 -6.46 11.88 6.07
CA SER A 43 -6.94 11.56 7.42
C SER A 43 -8.44 11.83 7.62
N VAL A 44 -9.10 12.48 6.65
CA VAL A 44 -10.49 12.93 6.76
C VAL A 44 -11.39 11.99 5.97
N HIS A 45 -12.38 11.39 6.62
CA HIS A 45 -13.30 10.44 5.96
C HIS A 45 -14.01 11.05 4.75
N ALA A 46 -14.43 12.33 4.80
CA ALA A 46 -15.04 12.98 3.64
C ALA A 46 -14.11 12.97 2.41
N VAL A 47 -12.82 13.28 2.59
CA VAL A 47 -11.84 13.20 1.50
C VAL A 47 -11.68 11.78 0.97
N ILE A 48 -11.69 10.78 1.85
CA ILE A 48 -11.61 9.36 1.45
C ILE A 48 -12.85 8.96 0.65
N LEU A 49 -14.04 9.37 1.08
CA LEU A 49 -15.30 9.04 0.42
C LEU A 49 -15.45 9.76 -0.93
N ASP A 50 -15.02 11.02 -1.02
CA ASP A 50 -14.97 11.74 -2.30
C ASP A 50 -14.08 10.99 -3.32
N LEU A 51 -12.93 10.48 -2.88
CA LEU A 51 -12.03 9.67 -3.75
C LEU A 51 -12.62 8.29 -4.07
N ALA A 52 -13.35 7.69 -3.14
CA ALA A 52 -14.04 6.42 -3.38
C ALA A 52 -15.14 6.54 -4.45
N GLU A 53 -15.82 7.69 -4.53
CA GLU A 53 -16.80 7.98 -5.59
C GLU A 53 -16.14 8.09 -6.98
N GLU A 54 -14.84 8.38 -7.05
CA GLU A 54 -14.06 8.43 -8.29
C GLU A 54 -13.55 7.04 -8.73
N CYS A 55 -13.62 6.02 -7.86
CA CYS A 55 -13.18 4.66 -8.16
C CYS A 55 -14.32 3.87 -8.84
N GLU A 56 -14.02 3.21 -9.96
CA GLU A 56 -15.03 2.49 -10.75
C GLU A 56 -15.64 1.31 -9.98
N HIS A 57 -14.82 0.64 -9.16
CA HIS A 57 -15.22 -0.61 -8.50
C HIS A 57 -15.54 -0.44 -7.01
N VAL A 58 -15.72 0.78 -6.50
CA VAL A 58 -16.00 1.00 -5.08
C VAL A 58 -17.42 1.53 -4.85
N ASP A 59 -18.22 0.80 -4.07
CA ASP A 59 -19.45 1.33 -3.49
C ASP A 59 -19.08 2.27 -2.31
N ALA A 60 -18.93 3.56 -2.62
CA ALA A 60 -18.60 4.60 -1.64
C ALA A 60 -19.60 4.66 -0.47
N LYS A 61 -20.88 4.32 -0.69
CA LYS A 61 -21.88 4.32 0.37
C LYS A 61 -21.68 3.13 1.31
N ALA A 62 -21.47 1.93 0.77
CA ALA A 62 -21.16 0.76 1.57
C ALA A 62 -19.84 0.94 2.34
N LEU A 63 -18.85 1.57 1.71
CA LEU A 63 -17.59 1.95 2.38
C LEU A 63 -17.83 2.93 3.54
N ALA A 64 -18.66 3.96 3.35
CA ALA A 64 -19.00 4.90 4.41
C ALA A 64 -19.63 4.21 5.63
N GLU A 65 -20.54 3.26 5.39
CA GLU A 65 -21.15 2.47 6.45
C GLU A 65 -20.13 1.55 7.16
N ALA A 66 -19.19 0.97 6.41
CA ALA A 66 -18.13 0.14 6.96
C ALA A 66 -17.17 0.95 7.84
N LEU A 67 -16.74 2.13 7.38
CA LEU A 67 -15.90 3.05 8.13
C LEU A 67 -16.59 3.53 9.42
N ALA A 68 -17.89 3.81 9.38
CA ALA A 68 -18.66 4.20 10.56
C ALA A 68 -18.68 3.11 11.66
N ARG A 69 -18.52 1.84 11.29
CA ARG A 69 -18.43 0.69 12.20
C ARG A 69 -16.99 0.30 12.56
N GLY A 70 -15.99 0.96 11.98
CA GLY A 70 -14.57 0.68 12.22
C GLY A 70 -14.01 -0.52 11.46
N SER A 71 -14.64 -0.92 10.35
CA SER A 71 -14.12 -1.99 9.47
C SER A 71 -12.70 -1.68 8.98
N GLY A 72 -11.90 -2.74 8.77
CA GLY A 72 -10.51 -2.63 8.29
C GLY A 72 -9.47 -2.34 9.39
N ARG A 73 -9.88 -1.77 10.54
CA ARG A 73 -8.95 -1.47 11.65
C ARG A 73 -8.25 -2.72 12.17
N ALA A 74 -8.98 -3.81 12.37
CA ALA A 74 -8.41 -5.04 12.90
C ALA A 74 -7.30 -5.59 11.97
N GLU A 75 -7.54 -5.56 10.66
CA GLU A 75 -6.59 -5.98 9.62
C GLU A 75 -5.34 -5.10 9.60
N VAL A 76 -5.49 -3.78 9.72
CA VAL A 76 -4.34 -2.84 9.80
C VAL A 76 -3.46 -3.18 11.00
N TYR A 77 -4.04 -3.39 12.18
CA TYR A 77 -3.27 -3.78 13.37
C TYR A 77 -2.64 -5.17 13.24
N ALA A 78 -3.30 -6.12 12.59
CA ALA A 78 -2.74 -7.44 12.34
C ALA A 78 -1.50 -7.34 11.42
N GLN A 79 -1.61 -6.60 10.31
CA GLN A 79 -0.51 -6.38 9.35
C GLN A 79 0.63 -5.58 9.99
N TRP A 80 0.32 -4.60 10.84
CA TRP A 80 1.33 -3.84 11.58
C TRP A 80 2.13 -4.74 12.54
N ARG A 81 1.48 -5.66 13.26
CA ARG A 81 2.19 -6.66 14.11
C ARG A 81 3.04 -7.63 13.30
N THR A 82 2.69 -7.91 12.05
CA THR A 82 3.59 -8.64 11.16
C THR A 82 4.78 -7.75 10.75
N ALA A 83 4.52 -6.49 10.43
CA ALA A 83 5.52 -5.53 9.99
C ALA A 83 6.50 -5.06 11.07
N GLU A 84 6.15 -5.17 12.36
CA GLU A 84 7.07 -4.87 13.46
C GLU A 84 8.17 -5.95 13.62
N GLY A 85 8.05 -7.08 12.91
CA GLY A 85 9.06 -8.13 12.88
C GLY A 85 10.35 -7.71 12.17
N PRO A 86 11.46 -8.46 12.34
CA PRO A 86 12.79 -8.06 11.87
C PRO A 86 12.96 -8.08 10.34
N GLN A 87 12.01 -8.66 9.61
CA GLN A 87 12.09 -8.81 8.16
C GLN A 87 11.73 -7.53 7.40
N ILE A 88 10.93 -6.63 8.01
CA ILE A 88 10.46 -5.41 7.35
C ILE A 88 11.23 -4.22 7.92
N GLN A 89 12.09 -3.63 7.08
CA GLN A 89 12.93 -2.48 7.46
C GLN A 89 12.26 -1.12 7.26
N GLY A 90 11.18 -1.06 6.47
CA GLY A 90 10.54 0.19 6.05
C GLY A 90 9.59 -0.02 4.87
N SER A 91 9.27 1.05 4.14
CA SER A 91 8.29 1.03 3.05
C SER A 91 8.79 1.81 1.82
N PRO A 92 8.58 1.28 0.59
CA PRO A 92 8.07 -0.06 0.32
C PRO A 92 9.08 -1.16 0.63
N HIS A 93 8.58 -2.36 0.98
CA HIS A 93 9.37 -3.58 1.08
C HIS A 93 8.64 -4.68 0.31
N LEU A 94 9.31 -5.26 -0.68
CA LEU A 94 8.73 -6.29 -1.53
C LEU A 94 9.36 -7.65 -1.23
N PHE A 95 8.51 -8.67 -1.22
CA PHE A 95 8.90 -10.07 -1.07
C PHE A 95 8.35 -10.85 -2.26
N ALA A 96 9.12 -11.81 -2.76
CA ALA A 96 8.68 -12.76 -3.79
C ALA A 96 9.15 -14.18 -3.41
N VAL A 97 8.76 -15.17 -4.24
CA VAL A 97 9.15 -16.56 -4.05
C VAL A 97 10.68 -16.69 -4.09
N GLY A 98 11.22 -17.64 -3.32
CA GLY A 98 12.66 -17.79 -3.14
C GLY A 98 13.19 -16.81 -2.09
N ASP A 99 14.33 -16.19 -2.38
CA ASP A 99 15.04 -15.30 -1.44
C ASP A 99 14.90 -13.81 -1.81
N TYR A 100 13.98 -13.46 -2.73
CA TYR A 100 13.77 -12.05 -3.08
C TYR A 100 13.12 -11.30 -1.92
N ALA A 101 13.87 -10.37 -1.34
CA ALA A 101 13.42 -9.40 -0.34
C ALA A 101 14.15 -8.08 -0.56
N SER A 102 13.41 -7.01 -0.87
CA SER A 102 14.01 -5.71 -1.22
C SER A 102 13.28 -4.55 -0.55
N HIS A 103 14.03 -3.75 0.20
CA HIS A 103 13.59 -2.50 0.82
C HIS A 103 13.94 -1.31 -0.07
N ASN A 104 12.95 -0.47 -0.41
CA ASN A 104 13.08 0.63 -1.37
C ASN A 104 13.74 0.20 -2.70
N PRO A 105 13.18 -0.81 -3.40
CA PRO A 105 13.77 -1.34 -4.62
C PRO A 105 14.02 -0.23 -5.65
N GLY A 106 15.20 -0.27 -6.27
CA GLY A 106 15.65 0.72 -7.25
C GLY A 106 16.21 2.01 -6.68
N ALA A 107 15.94 2.35 -5.41
CA ALA A 107 16.40 3.59 -4.82
C ALA A 107 17.82 3.47 -4.24
N THR A 108 18.72 4.34 -4.69
CA THR A 108 20.01 4.55 -4.03
C THR A 108 19.93 5.87 -3.26
N PHE A 109 20.27 5.86 -1.98
CA PHE A 109 20.26 7.06 -1.16
C PHE A 109 21.45 7.14 -0.21
N THR A 110 21.87 8.37 0.06
CA THR A 110 22.84 8.69 1.10
C THR A 110 22.12 9.39 2.24
N TRP A 111 22.31 8.90 3.45
CA TRP A 111 21.83 9.59 4.65
C TRP A 111 22.75 10.77 4.98
N THR A 112 22.17 11.94 5.25
CA THR A 112 22.95 13.13 5.68
C THR A 112 23.47 13.02 7.11
N GLY A 113 23.00 12.02 7.87
CA GLY A 113 23.35 11.72 9.26
C GLY A 113 22.52 10.55 9.77
N SER A 114 22.59 10.24 11.06
CA SER A 114 21.73 9.20 11.65
C SER A 114 20.24 9.56 11.53
N PRO A 115 19.36 8.66 11.04
CA PRO A 115 17.91 8.93 10.99
C PRO A 115 17.32 9.20 12.37
N TYR A 116 17.91 8.64 13.43
CA TYR A 116 17.50 8.85 14.82
C TYR A 116 17.96 10.18 15.40
N GLU A 117 18.86 10.88 14.72
CA GLU A 117 19.42 12.18 15.12
C GLU A 117 19.09 13.29 14.11
N GLY A 118 18.03 13.09 13.31
CA GLY A 118 17.54 14.08 12.35
C GLY A 118 18.22 14.05 10.97
N GLY A 119 19.02 13.01 10.68
CA GLY A 119 19.49 12.73 9.34
C GLY A 119 18.34 12.48 8.38
N LEU A 120 18.47 12.99 7.15
CA LEU A 120 17.47 12.86 6.10
C LEU A 120 18.03 12.01 4.96
N PRO A 121 17.20 11.21 4.28
CA PRO A 121 17.63 10.50 3.08
C PRO A 121 17.74 11.49 1.92
N ARG A 122 18.90 11.52 1.25
CA ARG A 122 19.08 12.16 -0.05
C ARG A 122 19.05 11.07 -1.11
N LEU A 123 18.01 11.07 -1.95
CA LEU A 123 17.93 10.18 -3.11
C LEU A 123 19.03 10.57 -4.10
N ASP A 124 19.90 9.62 -4.41
CA ASP A 124 21.02 9.79 -5.34
C ASP A 124 20.66 9.31 -6.74
N ASP A 125 19.97 8.18 -6.83
CA ASP A 125 19.59 7.55 -8.09
C ASP A 125 18.33 6.69 -7.90
N TYR A 126 17.62 6.46 -9.01
CA TYR A 126 16.47 5.56 -9.05
C TYR A 126 16.44 4.78 -10.37
N SER A 127 16.52 3.45 -10.27
CA SER A 127 16.33 2.55 -11.40
C SER A 127 14.97 1.87 -11.32
N THR A 128 14.27 1.70 -12.44
CA THR A 128 13.02 0.91 -12.51
C THR A 128 13.28 -0.58 -12.80
N ALA A 129 14.53 -0.97 -13.06
CA ALA A 129 14.88 -2.35 -13.43
C ALA A 129 14.52 -3.38 -12.35
N TRP A 130 14.35 -2.96 -11.09
CA TRP A 130 13.89 -3.83 -10.00
C TRP A 130 12.54 -4.49 -10.32
N ALA A 131 11.70 -3.87 -11.14
CA ALA A 131 10.40 -4.42 -11.50
C ALA A 131 10.57 -5.67 -12.37
N ASP A 132 11.45 -5.61 -13.37
CA ASP A 132 11.79 -6.76 -14.21
C ASP A 132 12.46 -7.85 -13.38
N GLU A 133 13.40 -7.49 -12.49
CA GLU A 133 14.05 -8.42 -11.56
C GLU A 133 13.04 -9.14 -10.64
N LEU A 134 12.04 -8.42 -10.15
CA LEU A 134 10.96 -8.99 -9.34
C LEU A 134 10.11 -9.95 -10.16
N LEU A 135 9.70 -9.57 -11.37
CA LEU A 135 8.89 -10.42 -12.25
C LEU A 135 9.63 -11.69 -12.67
N ASP A 136 10.93 -11.58 -12.95
CA ASP A 136 11.80 -12.72 -13.27
C ASP A 136 11.97 -13.68 -12.08
N ALA A 137 11.82 -13.20 -10.84
CA ALA A 137 11.87 -14.02 -9.64
C ALA A 137 10.54 -14.76 -9.35
N LEU A 138 9.44 -14.36 -9.98
CA LEU A 138 8.16 -15.06 -9.82
C LEU A 138 8.19 -16.39 -10.58
N PRO A 139 7.63 -17.48 -10.02
CA PRO A 139 7.44 -18.70 -10.78
C PRO A 139 6.53 -18.39 -11.97
N GLY A 140 6.97 -18.76 -13.18
CA GLY A 140 6.10 -18.73 -14.37
C GLY A 140 4.82 -19.55 -14.12
N GLU A 141 3.74 -19.23 -14.83
CA GLU A 141 2.46 -19.95 -14.72
C GLU A 141 2.72 -21.45 -14.65
N ALA A 142 2.30 -22.09 -13.55
CA ALA A 142 2.23 -23.53 -13.51
C ALA A 142 1.32 -23.96 -14.68
N GLN A 143 1.90 -24.58 -15.71
CA GLN A 143 1.13 -25.24 -16.75
C GLN A 143 0.06 -26.08 -16.05
N GLU A 144 -1.21 -25.82 -16.38
CA GLU A 144 -2.33 -26.65 -15.95
C GLU A 144 -1.93 -28.11 -16.22
N VAL A 145 -1.80 -28.89 -15.14
CA VAL A 145 -1.65 -30.33 -15.26
C VAL A 145 -3.00 -30.85 -15.74
N SER A 146 -3.10 -30.96 -17.06
CA SER A 146 -4.23 -31.59 -17.75
C SER A 146 -4.29 -33.09 -17.42
N ALA A 147 -5.50 -33.51 -17.04
CA ALA A 147 -6.08 -34.86 -16.92
C ALA A 147 -6.00 -35.55 -15.54
#